data_AF-A0A452QQW3-F1
#
_entry.id   AF-A0A452QQW3-F1
#
_cell.length_a   1.000
_cell.length_b   1.000
_cell.length_c   1.000
_cell.angle_alpha   90.00
_cell.angle_beta   90.00
_cell.angle_gamma   90.00
#
_symmetry.space_group_name_H-M   'P 1'
#
loop_
_entity.id
_entity.type
_entity.pdbx_description
1 polymer ?
#
loop_
_entity_poly.entity_id
_entity_poly.type
_entity_poly.pdbx_seq_one_letter_code
_entity_poly.pdbx_strand_id
1 'polypeptide(L)'
;MTADHLREKNIMRADFNKTNELLKEINAALQVSLEEMEEKYLMRESKPEDIQMITELKAMLTERDQVIKKLIEDNKFYQLELVNRETNFNKVFNSSPTVGVINPLTKVSVRCMCMSSSNLTTGVSITHCCVPCNFPQRRVKLPRWLLQIPSARSGLPGTSHSERIVLETASSVWTITKSMTLYRPLCEQAFLCQTL
;
A
#
# COMPACT_ATOMS: atom_id res chain seq x y z
N MET A 1 -85.48 -31.07 11.68
CA MET A 1 -85.39 -29.74 12.32
C MET A 1 -84.03 -29.51 12.99
N THR A 2 -83.65 -30.22 14.07
CA THR A 2 -82.35 -29.97 14.75
C THR A 2 -81.11 -30.38 13.92
N ALA A 3 -81.20 -31.46 13.15
CA ALA A 3 -80.11 -31.92 12.28
C ALA A 3 -79.83 -30.95 11.11
N ASP A 4 -80.87 -30.36 10.54
CA ASP A 4 -80.76 -29.41 9.42
C ASP A 4 -80.06 -28.12 9.85
N HIS A 5 -80.45 -27.57 11.00
CA HIS A 5 -79.79 -26.38 11.57
C HIS A 5 -78.32 -26.61 11.93
N LEU A 6 -77.96 -27.81 12.37
CA LEU A 6 -76.56 -28.14 12.64
C LEU A 6 -75.75 -28.19 11.34
N ARG A 7 -76.35 -28.76 10.27
CA ARG A 7 -75.73 -28.81 8.94
C ARG A 7 -75.51 -27.41 8.37
N GLU A 8 -76.52 -26.54 8.43
CA GLU A 8 -76.42 -25.14 7.98
C GLU A 8 -75.31 -24.38 8.74
N LYS A 9 -75.23 -24.55 10.06
CA LYS A 9 -74.15 -23.97 10.88
C LYS A 9 -72.76 -24.48 10.46
N ASN A 10 -72.64 -25.76 10.14
CA ASN A 10 -71.37 -26.34 9.70
C ASN A 10 -70.95 -25.82 8.31
N ILE A 11 -71.91 -25.64 7.40
CA ILE A 11 -71.65 -25.03 6.07
C ILE A 11 -71.14 -23.60 6.24
N MET A 12 -71.86 -22.77 7.02
CA MET A 12 -71.42 -21.39 7.28
C MET A 12 -70.04 -21.32 7.93
N ARG A 13 -69.72 -22.22 8.87
CA ARG A 13 -68.36 -22.31 9.45
C ARG A 13 -67.31 -22.69 8.41
N ALA A 14 -67.62 -23.63 7.51
CA ALA A 14 -66.69 -24.04 6.45
C ALA A 14 -66.41 -22.90 5.49
N ASP A 15 -67.43 -22.14 5.08
CA ASP A 15 -67.25 -21.00 4.17
C ASP A 15 -66.46 -19.86 4.84
N PHE A 16 -66.73 -19.58 6.12
CA PHE A 16 -65.92 -18.63 6.90
C PHE A 16 -64.45 -19.03 6.94
N ASN A 17 -64.16 -20.31 7.21
CA ASN A 17 -62.78 -20.80 7.23
C ASN A 17 -62.09 -20.66 5.86
N LYS A 18 -62.77 -21.02 4.77
CA LYS A 18 -62.25 -20.84 3.40
C LYS A 18 -61.91 -19.37 3.13
N THR A 19 -62.82 -18.45 3.48
CA THR A 19 -62.56 -17.02 3.26
C THR A 19 -61.39 -16.50 4.10
N ASN A 20 -61.22 -16.97 5.34
CA ASN A 20 -60.07 -16.60 6.17
C ASN A 20 -58.76 -17.15 5.63
N GLU A 21 -58.76 -18.38 5.11
CA GLU A 21 -57.59 -18.98 4.46
C GLU A 21 -57.19 -18.16 3.23
N LEU A 22 -58.14 -17.85 2.35
CA LEU A 22 -57.91 -16.99 1.19
C LEU A 22 -57.39 -15.60 1.59
N LEU A 23 -57.93 -14.98 2.64
CA LEU A 23 -57.44 -13.69 3.13
C LEU A 23 -56.00 -13.78 3.67
N LYS A 24 -55.63 -14.89 4.33
CA LYS A 24 -54.25 -15.12 4.78
C LYS A 24 -53.31 -15.30 3.59
N GLU A 25 -53.72 -16.06 2.58
CA GLU A 25 -52.95 -16.25 1.35
C GLU A 25 -52.72 -14.92 0.62
N ILE A 26 -53.77 -14.10 0.47
CA ILE A 26 -53.66 -12.76 -0.14
C ILE A 26 -52.72 -11.88 0.67
N ASN A 27 -52.85 -11.84 1.99
CA ASN A 27 -51.97 -11.06 2.85
C ASN A 27 -50.50 -11.52 2.75
N ALA A 28 -50.25 -12.83 2.72
CA ALA A 28 -48.91 -13.37 2.56
C ALA A 28 -48.33 -12.99 1.18
N ALA A 29 -49.11 -13.12 0.10
CA ALA A 29 -48.68 -12.72 -1.23
C ALA A 29 -48.36 -11.22 -1.32
N LEU A 30 -49.18 -10.38 -0.69
CA LEU A 30 -48.94 -8.93 -0.62
C LEU A 30 -47.67 -8.60 0.16
N GLN A 31 -47.43 -9.27 1.29
CA GLN A 31 -46.21 -9.09 2.08
C GLN A 31 -44.96 -9.44 1.28
N VAL A 32 -44.97 -10.58 0.60
CA VAL A 32 -43.86 -10.98 -0.28
C VAL A 32 -43.64 -9.94 -1.39
N SER A 33 -44.71 -9.50 -2.06
CA SER A 33 -44.58 -8.48 -3.10
C SER A 33 -44.07 -7.14 -2.58
N LEU A 34 -44.40 -6.77 -1.34
CA LEU A 34 -43.88 -5.55 -0.71
C LEU A 34 -42.39 -5.71 -0.42
N GLU A 35 -41.99 -6.81 0.20
CA GLU A 35 -40.58 -7.11 0.50
C GLU A 35 -39.73 -7.12 -0.77
N GLU A 36 -40.21 -7.74 -1.85
CA GLU A 36 -39.52 -7.74 -3.15
C GLU A 36 -39.33 -6.33 -3.73
N MET A 37 -40.32 -5.45 -3.55
CA MET A 37 -40.25 -4.07 -4.05
C MET A 37 -39.36 -3.20 -3.16
N GLU A 38 -39.37 -3.41 -1.85
CA GLU A 38 -38.45 -2.78 -0.90
C GLU A 38 -37.01 -3.19 -1.20
N GLU A 39 -36.75 -4.48 -1.45
CA GLU A 39 -35.43 -4.97 -1.84
C GLU A 39 -34.95 -4.32 -3.14
N LYS A 40 -35.80 -4.25 -4.17
CA LYS A 40 -35.47 -3.55 -5.44
C LYS A 40 -35.19 -2.07 -5.21
N TYR A 41 -35.89 -1.42 -4.28
CA TYR A 41 -35.67 -0.02 -3.94
C TYR A 41 -34.34 0.19 -3.19
N LEU A 42 -33.99 -0.71 -2.28
CA LEU A 42 -32.72 -0.69 -1.57
C LEU A 42 -31.54 -0.99 -2.50
N MET A 43 -31.73 -1.90 -3.45
CA MET A 43 -30.75 -2.29 -4.47
C MET A 43 -30.81 -1.41 -5.74
N ARG A 44 -31.45 -0.25 -5.64
CA ARG A 44 -31.55 0.73 -6.72
C ARG A 44 -30.16 1.17 -7.16
N GLU A 45 -29.95 1.17 -8.48
CA GLU A 45 -28.75 1.76 -9.08
C GLU A 45 -28.67 3.28 -8.89
N SER A 46 -27.44 3.78 -8.77
CA SER A 46 -27.16 5.22 -8.80
C SER A 46 -27.61 5.83 -10.12
N LYS A 47 -27.85 7.14 -10.13
CA LYS A 47 -28.26 7.83 -11.35
C LYS A 47 -27.14 7.75 -12.42
N PRO A 48 -27.49 7.69 -13.72
CA PRO A 48 -26.50 7.59 -14.78
C PRO A 48 -25.53 8.78 -14.79
N GLU A 49 -25.98 9.97 -14.40
CA GLU A 49 -25.11 11.16 -14.28
C GLU A 49 -24.04 10.98 -13.19
N ASP A 50 -24.42 10.43 -12.04
CA ASP A 50 -23.50 10.14 -10.94
C ASP A 50 -22.48 9.07 -11.36
N ILE A 51 -22.93 8.02 -12.07
CA ILE A 51 -22.06 6.96 -12.58
C ILE A 51 -21.04 7.55 -13.57
N GLN A 52 -21.49 8.38 -14.52
CA GLN A 52 -20.63 9.04 -15.49
C GLN A 52 -19.58 9.91 -14.78
N MET A 53 -20.00 10.74 -13.82
CA MET A 53 -19.09 11.58 -13.03
C MET A 53 -18.05 10.74 -12.27
N ILE A 54 -18.46 9.63 -11.64
CA ILE A 54 -17.53 8.72 -10.96
C ILE A 54 -16.54 8.12 -11.96
N THR A 55 -16.98 7.72 -13.15
CA THR A 55 -16.09 7.14 -14.17
C THR A 55 -15.08 8.15 -14.68
N GLU A 56 -15.49 9.38 -14.93
CA GLU A 56 -14.61 10.47 -15.37
C GLU A 56 -13.57 10.82 -14.30
N LEU A 57 -14.00 10.96 -13.04
CA LEU A 57 -13.09 11.22 -11.92
C LEU A 57 -12.08 10.08 -11.73
N LYS A 58 -12.51 8.82 -11.87
CA LYS A 58 -11.60 7.67 -11.84
C LYS A 58 -10.59 7.71 -12.99
N ALA A 59 -11.02 8.05 -14.21
CA ALA A 59 -10.11 8.19 -15.34
C ALA A 59 -9.06 9.28 -15.09
N MET A 60 -9.48 10.46 -14.62
CA MET A 60 -8.57 11.55 -14.26
C MET A 60 -7.57 11.16 -13.17
N LEU A 61 -7.99 10.39 -12.16
CA LEU A 61 -7.09 9.89 -11.13
C LEU A 61 -6.05 8.95 -11.73
N THR A 62 -6.46 8.01 -12.59
CA THR A 62 -5.52 7.07 -13.22
C THR A 62 -4.52 7.77 -14.12
N GLU A 63 -4.93 8.81 -14.86
CA GLU A 63 -4.05 9.63 -15.68
C GLU A 63 -3.02 10.36 -14.81
N ARG A 64 -3.48 10.98 -13.70
CA ARG A 64 -2.56 11.66 -12.77
C ARG A 64 -1.58 10.70 -12.10
N ASP A 65 -2.01 9.51 -11.72
CA ASP A 65 -1.13 8.49 -11.15
C ASP A 65 -0.04 8.06 -12.15
N GLN A 66 -0.37 7.95 -13.45
CA GLN A 66 0.62 7.66 -14.49
C GLN A 66 1.64 8.79 -14.63
N VAL A 67 1.18 10.05 -14.64
CA VAL A 67 2.07 11.22 -14.69
C VAL A 67 2.99 11.25 -13.46
N ILE A 68 2.46 11.00 -12.26
CA ILE A 68 3.24 10.96 -11.02
C ILE A 68 4.30 9.86 -11.09
N LYS A 69 3.94 8.65 -11.51
CA LYS A 69 4.89 7.54 -11.67
C LYS A 69 6.03 7.91 -12.61
N LYS A 70 5.71 8.48 -13.77
CA LYS A 70 6.71 8.94 -14.73
C LYS A 70 7.64 10.00 -14.14
N LEU A 71 7.08 11.00 -13.47
CA LEU A 71 7.88 12.05 -12.83
C LEU A 71 8.81 11.50 -11.73
N ILE A 72 8.37 10.48 -10.98
CA ILE A 72 9.20 9.82 -9.98
C ILE A 72 10.36 9.06 -10.65
N GLU A 73 10.11 8.36 -11.76
CA GLU A 73 11.13 7.65 -12.53
C GLU A 73 12.14 8.61 -13.13
N ASP A 74 11.69 9.69 -13.78
CA ASP A 74 12.54 10.73 -14.34
C ASP A 74 13.41 11.38 -13.25
N ASN A 75 12.83 11.68 -12.08
CA ASN A 75 13.57 12.27 -10.97
C ASN A 75 14.67 11.34 -10.45
N LYS A 76 14.37 10.04 -10.28
CA LYS A 76 15.36 9.02 -9.90
C LYS A 76 16.48 8.93 -10.94
N PHE A 77 16.12 8.92 -12.21
CA PHE A 77 17.07 8.88 -13.32
C PHE A 77 18.04 10.07 -13.26
N TYR A 78 17.52 11.30 -13.16
CA TYR A 78 18.37 12.50 -13.10
C TYR A 78 19.26 12.54 -11.85
N GLN A 79 18.76 12.11 -10.69
CA GLN A 79 19.57 12.03 -9.48
C GLN A 79 20.76 11.07 -9.65
N LEU A 80 20.50 9.88 -10.18
CA LEU A 80 21.55 8.89 -10.42
C LEU A 80 22.56 9.36 -11.45
N GLU A 81 22.11 9.99 -12.53
CA GLU A 81 22.97 10.52 -13.58
C GLU A 81 23.89 11.63 -13.05
N LEU A 82 23.38 12.53 -12.21
CA LEU A 82 24.18 13.58 -11.58
C LEU A 82 25.27 12.98 -10.67
N VAL A 83 24.91 12.01 -9.81
CA VAL A 83 25.88 11.34 -8.93
C VAL A 83 26.92 10.59 -9.75
N ASN A 84 26.51 9.90 -10.82
CA ASN A 84 27.41 9.17 -11.71
C ASN A 84 28.42 10.13 -12.37
N ARG A 85 27.94 11.26 -12.92
CA ARG A 85 28.81 12.30 -13.50
C ARG A 85 29.77 12.90 -12.50
N GLU A 86 29.32 13.23 -11.29
CA GLU A 86 30.18 13.76 -10.22
C GLU A 86 31.25 12.73 -9.81
N THR A 87 30.87 11.46 -9.63
CA THR A 87 31.83 10.40 -9.31
C THR A 87 32.84 10.18 -10.43
N ASN A 88 32.43 10.28 -11.69
CA ASN A 88 33.32 10.19 -12.84
C ASN A 88 34.30 11.38 -12.87
N PHE A 89 33.78 12.60 -12.69
CA PHE A 89 34.60 13.81 -12.61
C PHE A 89 35.65 13.71 -11.49
N ASN A 90 35.25 13.25 -10.30
CA ASN A 90 36.17 13.04 -9.18
C ASN A 90 37.28 12.02 -9.49
N LYS A 91 36.98 10.95 -10.24
CA LYS A 91 37.99 9.97 -10.65
C LYS A 91 39.00 10.53 -11.66
N VAL A 92 38.55 11.37 -12.59
CA VAL A 92 39.39 11.89 -13.68
C VAL A 92 40.20 13.11 -13.25
N PHE A 93 39.61 14.02 -12.47
CA PHE A 93 40.21 15.33 -12.17
C PHE A 93 40.71 15.49 -10.73
N ASN A 94 40.21 14.70 -9.76
CA ASN A 94 40.69 14.74 -8.37
C ASN A 94 41.65 13.59 -8.03
N SER A 95 41.98 12.71 -8.98
CA SER A 95 43.17 11.87 -8.82
C SER A 95 44.40 12.77 -8.90
N SER A 96 45.18 12.89 -7.83
CA SER A 96 46.54 13.43 -7.93
C SER A 96 47.41 12.34 -8.57
N PRO A 97 47.74 12.39 -9.88
CA PRO A 97 48.71 11.46 -10.41
C PRO A 97 50.03 11.71 -9.68
N THR A 98 50.63 10.68 -9.10
CA THR A 98 51.98 10.77 -8.56
C THR A 98 52.91 11.07 -9.74
N VAL A 99 53.19 12.34 -9.98
CA VAL A 99 54.20 12.81 -10.94
C VAL A 99 55.57 12.54 -10.34
N GLY A 100 56.01 11.29 -10.42
CA GLY A 100 57.39 10.91 -10.18
C GLY A 100 58.22 11.28 -11.40
N VAL A 101 59.32 12.00 -11.20
CA VAL A 101 60.38 12.10 -12.21
C VAL A 101 60.87 10.67 -12.46
N ILE A 102 60.56 10.11 -13.63
CA ILE A 102 61.08 8.81 -14.05
C ILE A 102 62.59 8.97 -14.24
N ASN A 103 63.38 8.33 -13.39
CA ASN A 103 64.82 8.25 -13.57
C ASN A 103 65.11 7.25 -14.71
N PRO A 104 65.66 7.69 -15.87
CA PRO A 104 65.87 6.82 -17.03
C PRO A 104 66.92 5.71 -16.81
N LEU A 105 67.65 5.72 -15.68
CA LEU A 105 68.68 4.73 -15.35
C LEU A 105 68.21 3.63 -14.39
N THR A 106 67.01 3.73 -13.81
CA THR A 106 66.50 2.69 -12.92
C THR A 106 65.82 1.59 -13.72
N LYS A 107 66.39 0.39 -13.71
CA LYS A 107 65.85 -0.80 -14.38
C LYS A 107 64.47 -1.12 -13.79
N VAL A 108 63.42 -0.74 -14.52
CA VAL A 108 62.04 -1.02 -14.12
C VAL A 108 61.76 -2.51 -14.36
N SER A 109 61.71 -3.31 -13.30
CA SER A 109 61.02 -4.59 -13.40
C SER A 109 59.53 -4.29 -13.43
N VAL A 110 58.89 -4.49 -14.58
CA VAL A 110 57.44 -4.39 -14.73
C VAL A 110 56.81 -5.47 -13.84
N ARG A 111 56.48 -5.13 -12.60
CA ARG A 111 55.57 -5.95 -11.81
C ARG A 111 54.17 -5.53 -12.21
N CYS A 112 53.53 -6.39 -12.99
CA CYS A 112 52.12 -6.28 -13.32
C CYS A 112 51.31 -6.19 -12.02
N MET A 113 50.60 -5.08 -11.80
CA MET A 113 49.55 -4.99 -10.78
C MET A 113 48.25 -5.51 -11.39
N CYS A 114 48.15 -6.83 -11.54
CA CYS A 114 46.85 -7.48 -11.52
C CYS A 114 46.98 -8.78 -10.73
N MET A 115 46.22 -8.83 -9.64
CA MET A 115 45.86 -10.02 -8.85
C MET A 115 47.02 -10.82 -8.23
N SER A 116 46.97 -10.97 -6.91
CA SER A 116 47.63 -12.14 -6.29
C SER A 116 46.62 -12.84 -5.40
N SER A 117 45.96 -13.82 -5.99
CA SER A 117 45.71 -15.07 -5.29
C SER A 117 47.07 -15.64 -4.87
N SER A 118 47.26 -15.94 -3.59
CA SER A 118 48.13 -17.03 -3.20
C SER A 118 47.68 -17.58 -1.86
N ASN A 119 47.32 -18.85 -1.92
CA ASN A 119 46.95 -19.69 -0.79
C ASN A 119 48.14 -19.92 0.17
N LEU A 120 47.76 -20.09 1.43
CA LEU A 120 48.27 -20.98 2.48
C LEU A 120 49.68 -20.82 3.09
N THR A 121 49.64 -20.83 4.43
CA THR A 121 50.66 -21.23 5.43
C THR A 121 51.85 -20.29 5.56
N THR A 122 52.14 -19.66 6.71
CA THR A 122 52.06 -20.10 8.11
C THR A 122 51.74 -18.91 9.03
N GLY A 123 51.11 -19.21 10.17
CA GLY A 123 50.44 -18.21 11.01
C GLY A 123 51.35 -17.17 11.64
N VAL A 124 50.94 -15.90 11.52
CA VAL A 124 51.07 -14.87 12.56
C VAL A 124 49.84 -13.98 12.48
N SER A 125 49.17 -13.84 13.63
CA SER A 125 48.06 -12.92 13.86
C SER A 125 48.52 -11.47 13.65
N ILE A 126 47.99 -10.81 12.61
CA ILE A 126 47.87 -9.35 12.58
C ILE A 126 46.46 -8.99 12.11
N THR A 127 45.59 -8.92 13.11
CA THR A 127 44.42 -8.05 13.16
C THR A 127 44.78 -6.63 12.72
N HIS A 128 44.49 -6.28 11.46
CA HIS A 128 44.00 -4.95 11.04
C HIS A 128 43.97 -4.87 9.50
N CYS A 129 42.92 -5.38 8.88
CA CYS A 129 42.46 -4.85 7.60
C CYS A 129 41.46 -3.72 7.91
N CYS A 130 41.97 -2.54 8.26
CA CYS A 130 41.14 -1.35 8.37
C CYS A 130 41.21 -0.54 7.08
N VAL A 131 40.12 -0.53 6.33
CA VAL A 131 39.60 0.73 5.76
C VAL A 131 38.09 0.75 6.04
N PRO A 132 37.59 1.70 6.85
CA PRO A 132 36.17 1.98 6.93
C PRO A 132 35.76 2.74 5.66
N CYS A 133 34.70 2.26 5.00
CA CYS A 133 33.99 3.00 3.97
C CYS A 133 33.42 4.29 4.60
N ASN A 134 33.94 5.44 4.21
CA ASN A 134 33.43 6.73 4.62
C ASN A 134 32.19 7.07 3.78
N PHE A 135 31.00 6.79 4.30
CA PHE A 135 29.72 7.17 3.71
C PHE A 135 29.26 8.49 4.36
N PRO A 136 29.18 9.62 3.64
CA PRO A 136 28.59 10.83 4.20
C PRO A 136 27.06 10.65 4.27
N GLN A 137 26.54 10.20 5.41
CA GLN A 137 25.11 10.27 5.71
C GLN A 137 24.70 11.73 5.91
N ARG A 138 24.33 12.43 4.83
CA ARG A 138 23.51 13.64 4.97
C ARG A 138 22.11 13.21 5.40
N ARG A 139 21.83 13.29 6.71
CA ARG A 139 20.45 13.23 7.22
C ARG A 139 19.69 14.45 6.71
N VAL A 140 18.74 14.23 5.80
CA VAL A 140 17.71 15.22 5.51
C VAL A 140 16.84 15.34 6.76
N LYS A 141 16.85 16.51 7.42
CA LYS A 141 15.91 16.80 8.51
C LYS A 141 14.51 16.86 7.90
N LEU A 142 13.61 15.99 8.34
CA LEU A 142 12.18 16.13 8.03
C LEU A 142 11.69 17.48 8.59
N PRO A 143 10.91 18.26 7.83
CA PRO A 143 10.36 19.51 8.32
C PRO A 143 9.33 19.25 9.43
N ARG A 144 9.36 20.08 10.47
CA ARG A 144 8.64 19.90 11.74
C ARG A 144 7.11 19.75 11.62
N TRP A 145 6.52 20.22 10.52
CA TRP A 145 5.08 20.11 10.27
C TRP A 145 4.60 18.68 9.98
N LEU A 146 5.50 17.74 9.65
CA LEU A 146 5.20 16.31 9.51
C LEU A 146 5.01 15.56 10.85
N LEU A 147 5.26 16.22 11.99
CA LEU A 147 5.07 15.67 13.34
C LEU A 147 3.86 16.26 14.07
N GLN A 148 3.04 17.07 13.40
CA GLN A 148 1.84 17.65 14.00
C GLN A 148 0.70 16.63 13.94
N ILE A 149 0.53 15.85 15.01
CA ILE A 149 -0.64 14.99 15.23
C ILE A 149 -1.86 15.90 15.47
N PRO A 150 -2.95 15.83 14.69
CA PRO A 150 -4.20 16.47 15.08
C PRO A 150 -4.75 15.74 16.30
N SER A 151 -4.85 16.45 17.43
CA SER A 151 -5.53 15.96 18.62
C SER A 151 -6.99 15.66 18.27
N ALA A 152 -7.38 14.39 18.36
CA ALA A 152 -8.78 13.98 18.23
C ALA A 152 -9.59 14.59 19.37
N ARG A 153 -10.37 15.62 19.06
CA ARG A 153 -11.37 16.17 19.97
C ARG A 153 -12.60 15.26 19.91
N SER A 154 -12.90 14.62 21.02
CA SER A 154 -14.08 13.80 21.24
C SER A 154 -15.35 14.65 21.30
N GLY A 155 -16.40 14.14 20.66
CA GLY A 155 -17.79 14.45 20.98
C GLY A 155 -18.57 15.24 19.92
N LEU A 156 -19.46 14.56 19.21
CA LEU A 156 -20.91 14.84 19.16
C LEU A 156 -21.64 13.71 18.41
N PRO A 157 -22.93 13.43 18.71
CA PRO A 157 -23.61 12.21 18.33
C PRO A 157 -24.41 12.35 17.03
N GLY A 158 -24.55 11.21 16.34
CA GLY A 158 -25.62 10.96 15.38
C GLY A 158 -25.20 11.16 13.93
N THR A 159 -24.64 10.13 13.31
CA THR A 159 -24.50 10.11 11.85
C THR A 159 -24.85 8.75 11.24
N SER A 160 -25.50 8.85 10.09
CA SER A 160 -26.13 7.79 9.31
C SER A 160 -25.12 6.82 8.70
N HIS A 161 -25.64 5.70 8.22
CA HIS A 161 -24.90 4.54 7.68
C HIS A 161 -23.85 4.90 6.60
N SER A 162 -24.01 6.03 5.92
CA SER A 162 -23.08 6.54 4.89
C SER A 162 -21.72 7.02 5.43
N GLU A 163 -21.63 7.45 6.69
CA GLU A 163 -20.35 7.93 7.26
C GLU A 163 -19.42 6.80 7.74
N ARG A 164 -19.96 5.58 7.88
CA ARG A 164 -19.18 4.42 8.35
C ARG A 164 -18.14 3.97 7.31
N ILE A 165 -18.44 4.15 6.01
CA ILE A 165 -17.58 3.77 4.88
C ILE A 165 -16.36 4.71 4.75
N VAL A 166 -16.51 5.99 5.11
CA VAL A 166 -15.41 6.97 5.05
C VAL A 166 -14.36 6.71 6.15
N LEU A 167 -14.80 6.22 7.32
CA LEU A 167 -13.88 5.89 8.42
C LEU A 167 -13.11 4.57 8.18
N GLU A 168 -13.69 3.59 7.50
CA GLU A 168 -12.98 2.36 7.13
C GLU A 168 -11.88 2.64 6.09
N THR A 169 -12.16 3.47 5.08
CA THR A 169 -11.14 3.84 4.07
C THR A 169 -10.00 4.68 4.67
N ALA A 170 -10.28 5.55 5.64
CA ALA A 170 -9.25 6.31 6.36
C ALA A 170 -8.32 5.40 7.21
N SER A 171 -8.86 4.33 7.80
CA SER A 171 -8.09 3.34 8.56
C SER A 171 -7.20 2.48 7.63
N SER A 172 -7.68 2.13 6.43
CA SER A 172 -6.90 1.40 5.43
C SER A 172 -5.73 2.22 4.87
N VAL A 173 -5.94 3.51 4.59
CA VAL A 173 -4.88 4.42 4.11
C VAL A 173 -3.80 4.65 5.17
N TRP A 174 -4.19 4.70 6.46
CA TRP A 174 -3.24 4.80 7.58
C TRP A 174 -2.39 3.54 7.75
N THR A 175 -2.98 2.36 7.51
CA THR A 175 -2.26 1.08 7.59
C THR A 175 -1.24 0.92 6.46
N ILE A 176 -1.58 1.40 5.25
CA ILE A 176 -0.67 1.39 4.09
C ILE A 176 0.52 2.35 4.30
N THR A 177 0.28 3.55 4.84
CA THR A 177 1.37 4.52 5.13
C THR A 177 2.29 4.07 6.27
N LYS A 178 1.78 3.31 7.25
CA LYS A 178 2.60 2.68 8.30
C LYS A 178 3.43 1.49 7.79
N SER A 179 2.92 0.75 6.80
CA SER A 179 3.66 -0.36 6.18
C SER A 179 4.82 0.10 5.29
N MET A 180 4.69 1.23 4.59
CA MET A 180 5.76 1.80 3.74
C MET A 180 6.90 2.47 4.53
N THR A 181 6.69 2.82 5.80
CA THR A 181 7.74 3.36 6.68
C THR A 181 8.51 2.27 7.44
N LEU A 182 8.05 1.01 7.39
CA LEU A 182 8.71 -0.14 8.02
C LEU A 182 9.49 -1.03 7.04
N TYR A 183 9.38 -0.83 5.72
CA TYR A 183 10.27 -1.46 4.74
C TYR A 183 11.51 -0.59 4.47
N ARG A 184 12.38 -0.52 5.48
CA ARG A 184 13.79 -0.19 5.31
C ARG A 184 14.53 -1.52 5.09
N PRO A 185 15.35 -1.69 4.05
CA PRO A 185 15.99 -2.97 3.79
C PRO A 185 16.95 -3.34 4.92
N LEU A 186 16.66 -4.48 5.56
CA LEU A 186 17.60 -5.27 6.35
C LEU A 186 18.72 -5.73 5.41
N CYS A 187 19.82 -4.99 5.39
CA CYS A 187 21.07 -5.43 4.80
C CYS A 187 22.19 -5.25 5.84
N GLU A 188 22.03 -5.89 7.00
CA GLU A 188 23.12 -6.13 7.95
C GLU A 188 22.69 -7.20 8.97
N GLN A 189 22.73 -8.47 8.56
CA GLN A 189 22.84 -9.60 9.48
C GLN A 189 23.53 -10.78 8.80
N ALA A 190 24.62 -10.46 8.09
CA ALA A 190 25.74 -11.39 7.91
C ALA A 190 26.57 -11.38 9.22
N PHE A 191 25.99 -11.92 10.29
CA PHE A 191 26.71 -12.21 11.55
C PHE A 191 26.10 -13.47 12.18
N LEU A 192 26.15 -14.56 11.42
CA LEU A 192 26.06 -15.91 11.95
C LEU A 192 27.25 -16.71 11.40
N CYS A 193 28.42 -16.37 11.91
CA CYS A 193 29.52 -17.32 12.04
C CYS A 193 30.35 -16.87 13.25
N GLN A 194 30.69 -17.83 14.12
CA GLN A 194 31.56 -17.74 15.30
C GLN A 194 30.89 -17.45 16.65
N THR A 195 30.21 -18.48 17.17
CA THR A 195 30.48 -18.94 18.55
C THR A 195 31.51 -20.06 18.47
N LEU A 196 32.77 -19.70 18.74
CA LEU A 196 33.65 -20.42 19.67
C LEU A 196 33.67 -19.59 20.94
#